data_AF-D5BXJ3-F1
#
_entry.id   AF-D5BXJ3-F1
#
_cell.length_a   1.000
_cell.length_b   1.000
_cell.length_c   1.000
_cell.angle_alpha   90.00
_cell.angle_beta   90.00
_cell.angle_gamma   90.00
#
_symmetry.space_group_name_H-M   'P 1'
#
loop_
_entity.id
_entity.type
_entity.pdbx_description
1 polymer ?
#
loop_
_entity_poly.entity_id
_entity_poly.type
_entity_poly.pdbx_seq_one_letter_code
_entity_poly.pdbx_strand_id
1 'polypeptide(L)' 'MKEPPRKISWIKAARKEFLKFPAAVQEIMTDTLTIAAKGEKAAITKPMRGLGSGIFEIAYP' A
#
# COMPACT_ATOMS: atom_id res chain seq x y z
N MET A 1 9.78 9.24 21.44
CA MET A 1 10.31 8.22 20.50
C MET A 1 9.23 7.93 19.48
N LYS A 2 9.51 7.90 18.18
CA LYS A 2 8.52 7.46 17.17
C LYS A 2 8.31 5.95 17.33
N GLU A 3 7.07 5.48 17.36
CA GLU A 3 6.77 4.05 17.36
C GLU A 3 7.39 3.38 16.11
N PRO A 4 7.85 2.12 16.21
CA PRO A 4 8.36 1.41 15.06
C PRO A 4 7.27 1.26 13.98
N PRO A 5 7.63 1.28 12.68
CA PRO A 5 6.66 1.12 11.62
C PRO A 5 5.95 -0.23 11.73
N ARG A 6 4.64 -0.23 11.46
CA ARG A 6 3.80 -1.44 11.48
C ARG A 6 4.26 -2.43 10.42
N LYS A 7 4.17 -3.73 10.71
CA LYS A 7 4.52 -4.77 9.75
C LYS A 7 3.52 -4.81 8.58
N ILE A 8 4.02 -4.71 7.35
CA ILE A 8 3.22 -4.93 6.14
C ILE A 8 3.00 -6.44 5.99
N SER A 9 1.73 -6.85 6.00
CA SER A 9 1.33 -8.25 5.81
C SER A 9 0.60 -8.40 4.49
N TRP A 10 0.87 -9.51 3.80
CA TRP A 10 0.34 -9.76 2.46
C TRP A 10 -0.64 -10.93 2.46
N ILE A 11 -1.73 -10.79 1.70
CA ILE A 11 -2.44 -11.94 1.18
C ILE A 11 -1.56 -12.59 0.11
N LYS A 12 -1.33 -13.90 0.19
CA LYS A 12 -0.41 -14.63 -0.71
C LYS A 12 -0.71 -14.37 -2.20
N ALA A 13 -1.99 -14.37 -2.57
CA ALA A 13 -2.42 -14.08 -3.94
C ALA A 13 -2.13 -12.63 -4.34
N ALA A 14 -2.40 -11.65 -3.47
CA ALA A 14 -2.12 -10.24 -3.73
C ALA A 14 -0.63 -9.98 -3.95
N ARG A 15 0.26 -10.60 -3.16
CA ARG A 15 1.71 -10.49 -3.37
C ARG A 15 2.14 -11.06 -4.72
N LYS A 16 1.52 -12.17 -5.16
CA LYS A 16 1.84 -12.77 -6.47
C LYS A 16 1.44 -11.85 -7.63
N GLU A 17 0.25 -11.24 -7.57
CA GLU A 17 -0.17 -10.28 -8.61
C GLU A 17 0.69 -9.01 -8.58
N PHE A 18 1.01 -8.51 -7.38
CA PHE A 18 1.91 -7.36 -7.21
C PHE A 18 3.27 -7.55 -7.90
N LEU A 19 3.88 -8.72 -7.75
CA LEU A 19 5.19 -9.03 -8.34
C LEU A 19 5.19 -9.09 -9.88
N LYS A 20 4.02 -9.10 -10.53
CA LYS A 20 3.91 -9.06 -12.00
C LYS A 20 3.97 -7.65 -12.57
N PHE A 21 3.84 -6.61 -11.74
CA PHE A 21 3.98 -5.23 -12.21
C PHE A 21 5.41 -4.92 -12.67
N PRO A 22 5.60 -3.92 -13.54
CA PRO A 22 6.94 -3.40 -13.84
C PRO A 22 7.68 -2.98 -12.56
N ALA A 23 9.01 -3.10 -12.56
CA ALA A 23 9.84 -2.80 -11.38
C ALA A 23 9.59 -1.39 -10.82
N ALA A 24 9.47 -0.38 -11.69
CA ALA A 24 9.18 0.99 -11.29
C ALA A 24 7.84 1.13 -10.55
N VAL A 25 6.82 0.36 -10.95
CA VAL A 25 5.52 0.36 -10.26
C VAL A 25 5.62 -0.33 -8.90
N GLN A 26 6.38 -1.43 -8.82
CA GLN A 26 6.62 -2.12 -7.56
C GLN A 26 7.33 -1.23 -6.53
N GLU A 27 8.30 -0.44 -6.97
CA GLU A 27 9.02 0.52 -6.13
C GLU A 27 8.08 1.57 -5.54
N ILE A 28 7.29 2.23 -6.39
CA ILE A 28 6.33 3.28 -5.97
C ILE A 28 5.27 2.74 -5.01
N MET A 29 4.75 1.53 -5.27
CA MET A 29 3.82 0.88 -4.37
C MET A 29 4.47 0.49 -3.04
N THR A 30 5.73 0.04 -3.04
CA THR A 30 6.47 -0.32 -1.82
C THR A 30 6.72 0.91 -0.94
N ASP A 31 7.06 2.05 -1.55
CA ASP A 31 7.18 3.33 -0.84
C ASP A 31 5.86 3.76 -0.24
N THR A 32 4.77 3.63 -1.00
CA THR A 32 3.42 3.94 -0.53
C THR A 32 3.01 3.06 0.67
N LEU A 33 3.30 1.76 0.62
CA LEU A 33 3.04 0.85 1.74
C LEU A 33 3.92 1.17 2.96
N THR A 34 5.15 1.64 2.74
CA THR A 34 6.06 2.08 3.81
C THR A 34 5.56 3.33 4.51
N ILE A 35 5.00 4.29 3.77
CA ILE A 35 4.31 5.46 4.34
C ILE A 35 3.11 5.00 5.19
N ALA A 36 2.30 4.08 4.65
CA ALA A 36 1.18 3.51 5.39
C ALA A 36 1.64 2.81 6.68
N ALA A 37 2.74 2.05 6.65
CA ALA A 37 3.31 1.39 7.82
C ALA A 37 3.68 2.37 8.95
N LYS A 38 4.06 3.62 8.61
CA LYS A 38 4.32 4.70 9.58
C LYS A 38 3.05 5.35 10.15
N GLY A 39 1.87 4.95 9.70
CA GLY A 39 0.59 5.55 10.09
C GLY A 39 0.20 6.76 9.24
N GLU A 40 0.94 7.03 8.16
CA GLU A 40 0.72 8.15 7.26
C GLU A 40 -0.07 7.73 6.01
N LYS A 41 -0.55 8.70 5.23
CA LYS A 41 -1.31 8.46 4.00
C LYS A 41 -0.59 9.09 2.81
N ALA A 42 -0.17 8.26 1.85
CA ALA A 42 0.48 8.77 0.64
C ALA A 42 -0.53 9.50 -0.28
N ALA A 43 -0.06 10.48 -1.05
CA ALA A 43 -0.88 11.32 -1.91
C ALA A 43 -1.66 10.52 -2.98
N ILE A 44 -1.08 9.44 -3.48
CA ILE A 44 -1.68 8.58 -4.52
C ILE A 44 -2.66 7.53 -3.97
N THR A 45 -3.14 7.70 -2.73
CA THR A 45 -4.10 6.77 -2.11
C THR A 45 -5.49 7.38 -1.98
N LYS A 46 -6.52 6.59 -2.30
CA LYS A 46 -7.92 6.99 -2.15
C LYS A 46 -8.73 5.92 -1.42
N PRO A 47 -9.80 6.29 -0.69
CA PRO A 47 -10.68 5.31 -0.07
C PRO A 47 -11.30 4.41 -1.14
N MET A 48 -11.26 3.10 -0.92
CA MET A 48 -11.89 2.14 -1.83
C MET A 48 -13.39 2.09 -1.55
N ARG A 49 -14.19 2.48 -2.53
CA ARG A 49 -15.65 2.51 -2.38
C ARG A 49 -16.23 1.09 -2.35
N GLY A 50 -17.26 0.88 -1.54
CA GLY A 50 -18.01 -0.38 -1.50
C GLY A 50 -17.44 -1.49 -0.60
N LEU A 51 -16.29 -1.30 0.05
CA LEU A 51 -15.68 -2.31 0.94
C LEU A 51 -15.67 -1.90 2.44
N GLY A 52 -16.27 -0.77 2.78
CA GLY A 52 -16.30 -0.24 4.14
C GLY A 52 -15.17 0.75 4.44
N SER A 53 -15.16 1.29 5.66
CA SER A 53 -14.14 2.25 6.09
C SER A 53 -12.78 1.59 6.33
N GLY A 54 -11.70 2.36 6.20
CA GLY A 54 -10.34 1.89 6.48
C GLY A 54 -9.66 1.13 5.34
N ILE A 55 -10.34 0.88 4.22
CA ILE A 55 -9.76 0.26 3.03
C ILE A 55 -9.41 1.36 2.01
N PHE A 56 -8.16 1.35 1.57
CA PHE A 56 -7.61 2.30 0.62
C PHE A 56 -7.01 1.56 -0.57
N GLU A 57 -7.12 2.17 -1.75
CA GLU A 57 -6.45 1.73 -2.97
C GLU A 57 -5.31 2.69 -3.33
N ILE A 58 -4.21 2.13 -3.85
CA ILE A 58 -3.12 2.90 -4.46
C ILE A 58 -3.53 3.17 -5.91
N ALA A 59 -3.94 4.41 -6.19
CA ALA A 59 -4.41 4.84 -7.49
C ALA A 59 -3.22 5.39 -8.32
N TYR A 60 -2.30 4.51 -8.67
CA TYR A 60 -1.21 4.84 -9.60
C TYR A 60 -1.80 5.15 -10.99
N PRO A 61 -1.47 6.30 -11.61
CA PRO A 61 -2.00 6.71 -12.92
C PRO A 61 -1.46 5.88 -14.09
#